data_AF-A0A2H6ICG4-F1
#
_entry.id   AF-A0A2H6ICG4-F1
#
_cell.length_a   1.000
_cell.length_b   1.000
_cell.length_c   1.000
_cell.angle_alpha   90.00
_cell.angle_beta   90.00
_cell.angle_gamma   90.00
#
_symmetry.space_group_name_H-M   'P 1'
#
loop_
_entity.id
_entity.type
_entity.pdbx_description
1 polymer ?
#
loop_
_entity_poly.entity_id
_entity_poly.type
_entity_poly.pdbx_seq_one_letter_code
_entity_poly.pdbx_strand_id
1 'polypeptide(L)'
;MLRPANKFVELSYYSYLRFCLNFTALLFRSSTMTRGCKQYFINALRMFYSADEFSDLLRDVGFEEVSSQSLLGGMIGYHTAMKSLDT
;
A
#
# COMPACT_ATOMS: atom_id res chain seq x y z
N MET A 1 1.89 -0.62 3.02
CA MET A 1 2.14 -0.59 1.56
C MET A 1 1.70 0.75 1.08
N LEU A 2 2.55 1.47 0.37
CA LEU A 2 2.17 2.77 -0.16
C LEU A 2 1.72 2.62 -1.60
N ARG A 3 0.85 3.51 -2.05
CA ARG A 3 0.52 3.60 -3.47
C ARG A 3 1.82 3.95 -4.23
N PRO A 4 2.25 3.13 -5.20
CA PRO A 4 3.47 3.42 -5.96
C PRO A 4 3.30 4.74 -6.71
N ALA A 5 4.28 5.65 -6.60
CA ALA A 5 4.24 6.93 -7.28
C ALA A 5 4.39 6.78 -8.81
N ASN A 6 5.02 5.70 -9.26
CA ASN A 6 5.22 5.41 -10.68
C ASN A 6 4.11 4.50 -11.24
N LYS A 7 3.34 5.01 -12.21
CA LYS A 7 2.25 4.27 -12.89
C LYS A 7 2.69 2.94 -13.52
N PHE A 8 3.93 2.82 -14.00
CA PHE A 8 4.44 1.57 -14.56
C PHE A 8 4.70 0.52 -13.47
N VAL A 9 5.22 0.96 -12.32
CA VAL A 9 5.44 0.10 -11.15
C VAL A 9 4.10 -0.34 -10.60
N GLU A 10 3.14 0.58 -10.49
CA GLU A 10 1.76 0.29 -10.09
C GLU A 10 1.11 -0.77 -10.98
N LEU A 11 1.17 -0.59 -12.31
CA LEU A 11 0.58 -1.51 -13.27
C LEU A 11 1.23 -2.89 -13.21
N SER A 12 2.56 -2.94 -13.18
CA SER A 12 3.33 -4.18 -13.09
C SER A 12 3.02 -4.93 -11.80
N TYR A 13 2.97 -4.21 -10.68
CA TYR A 13 2.68 -4.76 -9.37
C TYR A 13 1.26 -5.33 -9.27
N TYR A 14 0.25 -4.57 -9.71
CA TYR A 14 -1.13 -5.07 -9.71
C TYR A 14 -1.34 -6.24 -10.68
N SER A 15 -0.64 -6.23 -11.81
CA SER A 15 -0.70 -7.35 -12.76
C SER A 15 -0.10 -8.62 -12.16
N TYR A 16 1.07 -8.49 -11.52
CA TYR A 16 1.70 -9.57 -10.78
C TYR A 16 0.78 -10.13 -9.68
N LEU A 17 0.20 -9.27 -8.84
CA LEU A 17 -0.72 -9.69 -7.78
C LEU A 17 -1.96 -10.40 -8.33
N ARG A 18 -2.58 -9.86 -9.39
CA ARG A 18 -3.72 -10.51 -10.05
C ARG A 18 -3.34 -11.89 -10.59
N PHE A 19 -2.15 -12.03 -11.17
CA PHE A 19 -1.66 -13.32 -11.61
C PHE A 19 -1.51 -14.28 -10.42
N CYS A 20 -0.78 -13.90 -9.37
CA CYS A 20 -0.57 -14.75 -8.19
C CYS A 20 -1.88 -15.18 -7.54
N LEU A 21 -2.83 -14.26 -7.35
CA LEU A 21 -4.14 -14.55 -6.75
C LEU A 21 -5.00 -15.46 -7.63
N ASN A 22 -4.85 -15.39 -8.96
CA ASN A 22 -5.54 -16.31 -9.87
C ASN A 22 -4.87 -17.68 -9.89
N PHE A 23 -3.54 -17.70 -9.92
CA PHE A 23 -2.75 -18.92 -9.90
C PHE A 23 -2.97 -19.73 -8.62
N THR A 24 -2.90 -19.10 -7.44
CA THR A 24 -3.15 -19.79 -6.16
C THR A 24 -4.58 -20.29 -6.06
N ALA A 25 -5.57 -19.49 -6.47
CA ALA A 25 -6.96 -19.93 -6.45
C ALA A 25 -7.24 -21.10 -7.40
N LEU A 26 -6.53 -21.17 -8.54
CA LEU A 26 -6.58 -22.31 -9.44
C LEU A 26 -6.01 -23.56 -8.75
N LEU A 27 -4.82 -23.46 -8.16
CA LEU A 27 -4.16 -24.55 -7.44
C LEU A 27 -5.03 -25.12 -6.31
N PHE A 28 -5.70 -24.25 -5.54
CA PHE A 28 -6.53 -24.65 -4.41
C PHE A 28 -8.02 -24.84 -4.76
N ARG A 29 -8.40 -24.82 -6.04
CA ARG A 29 -9.80 -24.95 -6.51
C ARG A 29 -10.78 -24.06 -5.73
N SER A 30 -10.38 -22.81 -5.51
CA SER A 30 -11.11 -21.90 -4.64
C SER A 30 -12.51 -21.56 -5.16
N SER A 31 -13.47 -21.43 -4.23
CA SER A 31 -14.89 -21.21 -4.53
C SER A 31 -15.18 -19.79 -5.04
N THR A 32 -16.42 -19.56 -5.50
CA THR A 32 -16.90 -18.27 -5.99
C THR A 32 -16.78 -17.13 -4.96
N MET A 33 -16.87 -17.42 -3.66
CA MET A 33 -16.63 -16.43 -2.59
C MET A 33 -15.20 -15.88 -2.62
N THR A 34 -14.21 -16.71 -2.96
CA THR A 34 -12.80 -16.28 -3.04
C THR A 34 -12.58 -15.25 -4.14
N ARG A 35 -13.40 -15.22 -5.20
CA ARG A 35 -13.33 -14.16 -6.23
C ARG A 35 -13.62 -12.77 -5.66
N GLY A 36 -14.58 -12.66 -4.74
CA GLY A 36 -14.89 -11.41 -4.04
C GLY A 36 -13.72 -10.92 -3.20
N CYS A 37 -13.07 -11.82 -2.46
CA CYS A 37 -11.90 -11.48 -1.65
C CYS A 37 -10.73 -10.95 -2.49
N LYS A 38 -10.48 -11.51 -3.68
CA LYS A 38 -9.43 -11.01 -4.59
C LYS A 38 -9.71 -9.57 -5.03
N GLN A 39 -10.94 -9.29 -5.44
CA GLN A 39 -11.31 -7.96 -5.91
C GLN A 39 -11.25 -6.95 -4.77
N TYR A 40 -11.75 -7.32 -3.59
CA TYR A 40 -11.64 -6.51 -2.39
C TYR A 40 -10.18 -6.21 -2.05
N PHE A 41 -9.31 -7.21 -2.06
CA PHE A 41 -7.88 -7.04 -1.77
C PHE A 41 -7.19 -6.06 -2.74
N ILE A 42 -7.42 -6.21 -4.05
CA ILE A 42 -6.87 -5.28 -5.05
C ILE A 42 -7.42 -3.86 -4.88
N ASN A 43 -8.71 -3.72 -4.57
CA ASN A 43 -9.33 -2.42 -4.31
C ASN A 43 -8.76 -1.77 -3.04
N ALA A 44 -8.60 -2.54 -1.96
CA ALA A 44 -7.97 -2.08 -0.73
C ALA A 44 -6.54 -1.61 -0.96
N LEU A 45 -5.77 -2.31 -1.79
CA LEU A 45 -4.41 -1.90 -2.13
C LEU A 45 -4.37 -0.52 -2.83
N ARG A 46 -5.37 -0.23 -3.67
CA ARG A 46 -5.49 1.07 -4.32
C ARG A 46 -5.83 2.19 -3.35
N MET A 47 -6.47 1.89 -2.23
CA MET A 47 -6.84 2.89 -1.22
C MET A 47 -5.71 3.23 -0.24
N PHE A 48 -4.57 2.55 -0.29
CA PHE A 48 -3.44 2.96 0.54
C PHE A 48 -2.94 4.35 0.15
N TYR A 49 -2.54 5.11 1.17
CA TYR A 49 -1.90 6.41 1.03
C TYR A 49 -0.59 6.31 0.25
N SER A 50 -0.23 7.40 -0.44
CA SER A 50 1.14 7.64 -0.87
C SER A 50 2.04 7.97 0.34
N ALA A 51 3.36 7.99 0.15
CA ALA A 51 4.28 8.43 1.20
C ALA A 51 3.93 9.84 1.66
N ASP A 52 3.68 10.75 0.72
CA ASP A 52 3.39 12.14 1.03
C ASP A 52 2.07 12.28 1.79
N GLU A 53 1.00 11.60 1.32
CA GLU A 53 -0.31 11.59 1.99
C GLU A 53 -0.22 11.05 3.43
N PHE A 54 0.60 10.03 3.65
CA PHE A 54 0.80 9.48 4.99
C PHE A 54 1.64 10.41 5.88
N SER A 55 2.65 11.08 5.32
CA SER A 55 3.42 12.12 6.03
C SER A 55 2.54 13.30 6.46
N ASP A 56 1.61 13.71 5.61
CA ASP A 56 0.66 14.78 5.93
C ASP A 56 -0.31 14.36 7.03
N LEU A 57 -0.83 13.12 6.98
CA LEU A 57 -1.64 12.55 8.06
C LEU A 57 -0.88 12.53 9.40
N LEU A 58 0.40 12.16 9.40
CA LEU A 58 1.24 12.19 10.61
C LEU A 58 1.34 13.61 11.20
N ARG A 59 1.48 14.64 10.35
CA ARG A 59 1.49 16.03 10.81
C ARG A 59 0.12 16.46 11.37
N ASP A 60 -0.96 16.07 10.69
CA ASP A 60 -2.33 16.41 11.12
C ASP A 60 -2.68 15.82 12.50
N VAL A 61 -2.13 14.66 12.86
CA VAL A 61 -2.35 14.05 14.19
C VAL A 61 -1.32 14.51 15.24
N GLY A 62 -0.48 15.49 14.91
CA GLY A 62 0.44 16.15 15.86
C GLY A 62 1.83 15.53 15.97
N PHE A 63 2.28 14.76 14.97
CA PHE A 63 3.70 14.42 14.88
C PHE A 63 4.49 15.55 14.22
N GLU A 64 5.72 15.70 14.69
CA GLU A 64 6.71 16.67 14.24
C GLU A 64 7.93 15.95 13.64
N GLU A 65 8.81 16.72 13.01
CA GLU A 65 10.03 16.20 12.33
C GLU A 65 9.74 15.03 11.37
N VAL A 66 8.58 15.05 10.72
CA VAL A 66 8.15 13.98 9.81
C VAL A 66 9.04 13.95 8.57
N SER A 67 9.79 12.85 8.42
CA SER A 67 10.64 12.55 7.27
C SER A 67 10.21 11.24 6.63
N SER A 68 10.22 11.19 5.30
CA SER A 68 9.82 10.02 4.53
C SER A 68 10.81 9.68 3.43
N GLN A 69 11.10 8.39 3.26
CA GLN A 69 11.88 7.87 2.15
C GLN A 69 11.07 6.80 1.42
N SER A 70 11.05 6.87 0.09
CA SER A 70 10.40 5.88 -0.76
C SER A 70 11.43 5.02 -1.49
N LEU A 71 11.26 3.71 -1.42
CA LEU A 71 12.07 2.71 -2.10
C LEU A 71 11.25 1.99 -3.17
N LEU A 72 11.94 1.32 -4.10
CA LEU A 72 11.34 0.49 -5.16
C LEU A 72 10.23 1.21 -5.95
N GLY A 73 10.48 2.47 -6.35
CA GLY A 73 9.52 3.27 -7.12
C GLY A 73 8.25 3.66 -6.35
N GLY A 74 8.31 3.68 -5.02
CA GLY A 74 7.20 4.04 -4.13
C GLY A 74 6.39 2.86 -3.61
N MET A 75 6.81 1.62 -3.85
CA MET A 75 6.13 0.45 -3.25
C MET A 75 6.32 0.36 -1.74
N ILE A 76 7.48 0.79 -1.27
CA ILE A 76 7.85 0.76 0.15
C ILE A 76 8.16 2.19 0.54
N GLY A 77 7.54 2.70 1.60
CA GLY A 77 8.00 3.93 2.23
C GLY A 77 8.29 3.73 3.70
N TYR A 78 9.34 4.41 4.11
CA TYR A 78 9.84 4.48 5.46
C TYR A 78 9.55 5.87 6.00
N HIS A 79 8.93 5.95 7.19
CA HIS A 79 8.58 7.20 7.84
C HIS A 79 9.23 7.25 9.21
N THR A 80 9.88 8.38 9.49
CA THR A 80 10.36 8.75 10.82
C THR A 80 9.56 9.98 11.24
N ALA A 81 9.05 9.95 12.47
CA ALA A 81 8.27 11.04 13.03
C ALA A 81 8.48 11.07 14.55
N MET A 82 8.46 12.26 15.14
CA MET A 82 8.58 12.45 16.58
C MET A 82 7.28 13.02 17.14
N LYS A 83 6.88 12.62 18.34
CA LYS A 83 5.81 13.29 19.07
C LYS A 83 6.44 14.00 20.25
N SER A 84 6.17 15.30 20.41
CA SER A 84 6.62 16.01 21.60
C SER A 84 5.98 15.38 22.83
N LEU A 85 6.79 15.18 23.88
CA LEU A 85 6.27 14.79 25.19
C LEU A 85 5.66 16.06 25.81
N ASP A 86 4.33 16.10 25.91
CA ASP A 86 3.62 17.14 26.65
C ASP A 86 4.32 17.34 28.01
N THR A 87 4.84 18.54 28.24
CA THR A 87 5.48 18.96 29.51
C THR A 87 4.52 19.81 30.33
#